data_AF-A0A971MWD1-F1
#
_entry.id   AF-A0A971MWD1-F1
#
_cell.length_a   1.000
_cell.length_b   1.000
_cell.length_c   1.000
_cell.angle_alpha   90.00
_cell.angle_beta   90.00
_cell.angle_gamma   90.00
#
_symmetry.space_group_name_H-M   'P 1'
#
loop_
_entity.id
_entity.type
_entity.pdbx_description
1 polymer ?
#
loop_
_entity_poly.entity_id
_entity_poly.type
_entity_poly.pdbx_seq_one_letter_code
_entity_poly.pdbx_strand_id
1 'polypeptide(L)'
;MTKYNEEFKKTVVNQYLNKEGGYHVLAKRHGLSSAAMVRRWVDAFESQGYDGLKVSKKNNKYSFDFKKNVVQLYLTGQESYQTIALKMKVNKELVGSWVRKHREDGFDGLKSYEERTSDMAKRVKRPSFEFEAQYTREEIDEIKKLKEKIYWIEMENDFLKKKIALREMNNQETKKKRE
;
A
#
# COMPACT_ATOMS: atom_id res chain seq x y z
N MET A 1 -7.12 29.27 7.69
CA MET A 1 -6.46 29.61 8.98
C MET A 1 -6.63 28.44 9.93
N THR A 2 -5.59 28.03 10.66
CA THR A 2 -5.74 27.01 11.72
C THR A 2 -6.31 27.65 12.98
N LYS A 3 -7.40 27.09 13.53
CA LYS A 3 -8.06 27.59 14.75
C LYS A 3 -7.15 27.64 15.99
N TYR A 4 -6.12 26.79 16.04
CA TYR A 4 -5.18 26.68 17.15
C TYR A 4 -3.75 26.83 16.64
N ASN A 5 -2.99 27.77 17.21
CA ASN A 5 -1.59 28.00 16.88
C ASN A 5 -0.68 26.90 17.47
N GLU A 6 0.58 26.85 17.03
CA GLU A 6 1.53 25.81 17.46
C GLU A 6 1.85 25.90 18.96
N GLU A 7 2.07 27.12 19.47
CA GLU A 7 2.41 27.36 20.88
C GLU A 7 1.33 26.83 21.82
N PHE A 8 0.06 27.12 21.53
CA PHE A 8 -1.06 26.62 22.32
C PHE A 8 -1.12 25.09 22.35
N LYS A 9 -0.89 24.42 21.21
CA LYS A 9 -0.82 22.95 21.18
C LYS A 9 0.31 22.42 22.05
N LYS A 10 1.48 23.06 22.03
CA LYS A 10 2.62 22.70 22.90
C LYS A 10 2.27 22.85 24.37
N THR A 11 1.61 23.93 24.76
CA THR A 11 1.15 24.15 26.14
C THR A 11 0.21 23.03 26.59
N VAL A 12 -0.78 22.69 25.77
CA VAL A 12 -1.75 21.63 26.11
C VAL A 12 -1.09 20.25 26.23
N VAL A 13 -0.15 19.92 25.33
CA VAL A 13 0.60 18.66 25.41
C VAL A 13 1.51 18.63 26.64
N ASN A 14 2.18 19.72 26.98
CA ASN A 14 3.02 19.80 28.19
C ASN A 14 2.20 19.59 29.47
N GLN A 15 1.01 20.18 29.58
CA GLN A 15 0.14 19.96 30.74
C GLN A 15 -0.30 18.49 30.85
N TYR A 16 -0.49 17.81 29.71
CA TYR A 16 -0.74 16.37 29.70
C TYR A 16 0.46 15.57 30.19
N LEU A 17 1.68 15.89 29.72
CA LEU A 17 2.93 15.24 30.16
C LEU A 17 3.20 15.45 31.65
N ASN A 18 2.88 16.63 32.18
CA ASN A 18 2.95 16.96 33.61
C ASN A 18 1.85 16.30 34.45
N LYS A 19 0.96 15.49 33.85
CA LYS A 19 -0.16 14.82 34.50
C LYS A 19 -1.15 15.78 35.19
N GLU A 20 -1.27 17.01 34.70
CA GLU A 20 -2.19 18.03 35.24
C GLU A 20 -3.67 17.77 34.89
N GLY A 21 -3.95 16.73 34.11
CA GLY A 21 -5.29 16.25 33.78
C GLY A 21 -5.31 15.29 32.59
N GLY A 22 -6.39 14.49 32.50
CA GLY A 22 -6.66 13.66 31.32
C GLY A 22 -7.22 14.46 30.14
N TYR A 23 -7.37 13.82 28.98
CA TYR A 23 -7.80 14.48 27.73
C TYR A 23 -9.09 15.31 27.87
N HIS A 24 -10.08 14.81 28.60
CA HIS A 24 -11.35 15.52 28.83
C HIS A 24 -11.20 16.76 29.72
N VAL A 25 -10.37 16.67 30.76
CA VAL A 25 -10.13 17.76 31.69
C VAL A 25 -9.41 18.90 30.99
N LEU A 26 -8.36 18.58 30.23
CA LEU A 26 -7.60 19.56 29.45
C LEU A 26 -8.46 20.19 28.36
N ALA A 27 -9.29 19.39 27.67
CA ALA A 27 -10.21 19.92 26.67
C ALA A 27 -11.19 20.94 27.25
N LYS A 28 -11.81 20.63 28.40
CA LYS A 28 -12.74 21.55 29.07
C LYS A 28 -12.03 22.81 29.58
N ARG A 29 -10.85 22.67 30.19
CA ARG A 29 -10.05 23.79 30.72
C ARG A 29 -9.71 24.81 29.65
N HIS A 30 -9.39 24.33 28.44
CA HIS A 30 -8.97 25.16 27.31
C HIS A 30 -10.10 25.46 26.30
N GLY A 31 -11.35 25.14 26.61
CA GLY A 31 -12.49 25.42 25.74
C GLY A 31 -12.47 24.65 24.40
N LEU A 32 -11.84 23.47 24.36
CA LEU A 32 -11.82 22.61 23.18
C LEU A 32 -13.14 21.85 23.05
N SER A 33 -13.64 21.77 21.82
CA SER A 33 -14.91 21.10 21.52
C SER A 33 -14.87 19.58 21.70
N SER A 34 -13.68 18.97 21.68
CA SER A 34 -13.54 17.52 21.82
C SER A 34 -12.22 17.12 22.46
N ALA A 35 -12.29 16.16 23.39
CA ALA A 35 -11.11 15.48 23.95
C ALA A 35 -10.28 14.75 22.90
N ALA A 36 -10.89 14.39 21.75
CA ALA A 36 -10.18 13.79 20.63
C ALA A 36 -9.13 14.74 20.03
N MET A 37 -9.29 16.06 20.17
CA MET A 37 -8.29 17.03 19.72
C MET A 37 -7.01 16.93 20.55
N VAL A 38 -7.16 16.87 21.87
CA VAL A 38 -6.03 16.71 22.80
C VAL A 38 -5.32 15.40 22.53
N ARG A 39 -6.07 14.30 22.38
CA ARG A 39 -5.52 12.99 22.02
C ARG A 39 -4.70 13.06 20.74
N ARG A 40 -5.23 13.64 19.66
CA ARG A 40 -4.51 13.79 18.38
C ARG A 40 -3.21 14.58 18.51
N TRP A 41 -3.16 15.60 19.36
CA TRP A 41 -1.92 16.36 19.59
C TRP A 41 -0.91 15.55 20.38
N VAL A 42 -1.35 14.79 21.38
CA VAL A 42 -0.48 13.87 22.12
C VAL A 42 0.04 12.76 21.21
N ASP A 43 -0.81 12.12 20.40
CA ASP A 43 -0.40 11.08 19.44
C ASP A 43 0.63 11.65 18.42
N ALA A 44 0.40 12.87 17.95
CA ALA A 44 1.34 13.56 17.05
C ALA A 44 2.69 13.82 17.74
N PHE A 45 2.66 14.24 19.00
CA PHE A 45 3.87 14.43 19.81
C PHE A 45 4.61 13.11 20.07
N GLU A 46 3.91 12.03 20.41
CA GLU A 46 4.55 10.72 20.61
C GLU A 46 5.17 10.19 19.32
N SER A 47 4.58 10.51 18.16
CA SER A 47 5.10 10.06 16.86
C SER A 47 6.31 10.85 16.34
N GLN A 48 6.34 12.17 16.54
CA GLN A 48 7.25 13.09 15.83
C GLN A 48 7.81 14.19 16.75
N GLY A 49 7.57 14.11 18.05
CA GLY A 49 7.89 15.17 19.00
C GLY A 49 7.15 16.47 18.68
N TYR A 50 7.77 17.59 19.06
CA TYR A 50 7.20 18.92 18.81
C TYR A 50 7.03 19.28 17.34
N ASP A 51 7.77 18.61 16.44
CA ASP A 51 7.61 18.80 15.00
C ASP A 51 6.23 18.31 14.51
N GLY A 52 5.66 17.29 15.16
CA GLY A 52 4.30 16.82 14.86
C GLY A 52 3.19 17.81 15.21
N LEU A 53 3.47 18.81 16.07
CA LEU A 53 2.50 19.84 16.47
C LEU A 53 2.50 21.06 15.53
N LYS A 54 3.55 21.21 14.71
CA LYS A 54 3.68 22.30 13.74
C LYS A 54 2.46 22.34 12.84
N VAL A 55 1.94 23.54 12.61
CA VAL A 55 0.90 23.75 11.61
C VAL A 55 1.50 23.40 10.25
N SER A 56 0.97 22.37 9.59
CA SER A 56 1.42 22.01 8.25
C SER A 56 1.16 23.18 7.31
N LYS A 57 2.24 23.85 6.89
CA LYS A 57 2.17 25.08 6.08
C LYS A 57 1.86 24.80 4.61
N LYS A 58 1.88 23.54 4.18
CA LYS A 58 1.64 23.13 2.80
C LYS A 58 0.84 21.83 2.78
N ASN A 59 -0.08 21.72 1.81
CA ASN A 59 -0.61 20.43 1.41
C ASN A 59 0.60 19.58 0.97
N ASN A 60 1.10 18.70 1.84
CA ASN A 60 2.20 17.81 1.50
C ASN A 60 1.78 17.00 0.27
N LYS A 61 2.29 17.40 -0.90
CA LYS A 61 2.11 16.65 -2.14
C LYS A 61 3.02 15.44 -2.05
N TYR A 62 2.44 14.29 -1.74
CA TYR A 62 3.13 13.01 -1.81
C TYR A 62 3.12 12.52 -3.27
N SER A 63 4.29 12.11 -3.77
CA SER A 63 4.42 11.54 -5.11
C SER A 63 3.63 10.23 -5.23
N PHE A 64 3.26 9.88 -6.46
CA PHE A 64 2.60 8.61 -6.75
C PHE A 64 3.41 7.41 -6.22
N ASP A 65 4.71 7.37 -6.52
CA ASP A 65 5.60 6.27 -6.11
C ASP A 65 5.69 6.13 -4.58
N PHE A 66 5.70 7.27 -3.87
CA PHE A 66 5.70 7.24 -2.42
C PHE A 66 4.40 6.61 -1.88
N LYS A 67 3.24 7.05 -2.38
CA LYS A 67 1.95 6.47 -1.97
C LYS A 67 1.87 4.99 -2.32
N LYS A 68 2.38 4.60 -3.49
CA LYS A 68 2.44 3.21 -3.95
C LYS A 68 3.27 2.35 -2.99
N ASN A 69 4.47 2.82 -2.62
CA ASN A 69 5.34 2.12 -1.67
C ASN A 69 4.64 1.92 -0.32
N VAL A 70 4.00 2.97 0.21
CA VAL A 70 3.25 2.92 1.48
C VAL A 70 2.12 1.90 1.43
N VAL A 71 1.35 1.87 0.34
CA VAL A 71 0.26 0.89 0.16
C VAL A 71 0.81 -0.52 -0.01
N GLN A 72 1.90 -0.70 -0.75
CA GLN A 72 2.55 -2.01 -0.92
C GLN A 72 3.04 -2.59 0.42
N LEU A 73 3.68 -1.78 1.27
CA LEU A 73 4.11 -2.19 2.62
C LEU A 73 2.94 -2.68 3.49
N TYR A 74 1.76 -2.09 3.30
CA TYR A 74 0.56 -2.55 3.98
C TYR A 74 0.04 -3.86 3.37
N LEU A 75 0.01 -3.99 2.04
CA LEU A 75 -0.48 -5.19 1.34
C LEU A 75 0.40 -6.42 1.56
N THR A 76 1.71 -6.25 1.77
CA THR A 76 2.62 -7.34 2.13
C THR A 76 2.36 -7.88 3.54
N GLY A 77 1.48 -7.24 4.33
CA GLY A 77 1.02 -7.73 5.63
C GLY A 77 2.05 -7.65 6.75
N GLN A 78 3.19 -6.98 6.53
CA GLN A 78 4.31 -6.97 7.47
C GLN A 78 4.15 -5.93 8.58
N GLU A 79 3.38 -4.86 8.37
CA GLU A 79 3.34 -3.73 9.29
C GLU A 79 1.92 -3.18 9.47
N SER A 80 1.60 -2.72 10.69
CA SER A 80 0.32 -2.06 10.98
C SER A 80 0.27 -0.64 10.39
N TYR A 81 -0.93 -0.07 10.26
CA TYR A 81 -1.09 1.33 9.84
C TYR A 81 -0.27 2.32 10.68
N GLN A 82 -0.15 2.09 11.99
CA GLN A 82 0.64 2.94 12.88
C GLN A 82 2.13 2.78 12.62
N THR A 83 2.61 1.55 12.46
CA THR A 83 4.01 1.25 12.20
C THR A 83 4.48 1.90 10.89
N ILE A 84 3.68 1.76 9.82
CA ILE A 84 3.97 2.35 8.51
C ILE A 84 3.97 3.88 8.60
N ALA A 85 2.99 4.46 9.31
CA ALA A 85 2.89 5.90 9.53
C ALA A 85 4.12 6.48 10.23
N LEU A 86 4.61 5.81 11.27
CA LEU A 86 5.82 6.19 11.98
C LEU A 86 7.06 6.11 11.08
N LYS A 87 7.25 4.98 10.39
CA LYS A 87 8.40 4.73 9.50
C LYS A 87 8.49 5.75 8.36
N MET A 88 7.35 6.07 7.78
CA MET A 88 7.24 6.96 6.61
C MET A 88 6.99 8.42 6.99
N LYS A 89 6.94 8.74 8.31
CA LYS A 89 6.64 10.07 8.85
C LYS A 89 5.38 10.69 8.23
N VAL A 90 4.36 9.88 8.07
CA VAL A 90 3.05 10.28 7.54
C VAL A 90 1.97 10.02 8.57
N ASN A 91 0.84 10.69 8.44
CA ASN A 91 -0.28 10.44 9.34
C ASN A 91 -0.91 9.06 9.04
N LYS A 92 -1.23 8.29 10.09
CA LYS A 92 -2.00 7.04 10.03
C LYS A 92 -3.28 7.17 9.21
N GLU A 93 -4.02 8.28 9.35
CA GLU A 93 -5.25 8.49 8.59
C GLU A 93 -4.99 8.63 7.08
N LEU A 94 -3.83 9.19 6.69
CA LEU A 94 -3.41 9.30 5.30
C LEU A 94 -3.10 7.92 4.71
N VAL A 95 -2.39 7.07 5.46
CA VAL A 95 -2.12 5.68 5.08
C VAL A 95 -3.44 4.92 4.85
N GLY A 96 -4.38 5.03 5.79
CA GLY A 96 -5.70 4.41 5.67
C GLY A 96 -6.48 4.89 4.44
N SER A 97 -6.45 6.21 4.16
CA SER A 97 -7.07 6.80 2.98
C SER A 97 -6.47 6.28 1.67
N TRP A 98 -5.14 6.14 1.58
CA TRP A 98 -4.47 5.59 0.40
C TRP A 98 -4.80 4.11 0.19
N VAL A 99 -4.78 3.31 1.25
CA VAL A 99 -5.16 1.89 1.15
C VAL A 99 -6.62 1.74 0.71
N ARG A 100 -7.53 2.58 1.20
CA ARG A 100 -8.94 2.58 0.77
C ARG A 100 -9.06 2.91 -0.72
N LYS A 101 -8.43 4.01 -1.17
CA LYS A 101 -8.42 4.39 -2.59
C LYS A 101 -7.86 3.29 -3.49
N HIS A 102 -6.82 2.59 -3.02
CA HIS A 102 -6.29 1.45 -3.74
C HIS A 102 -7.29 0.28 -3.86
N ARG A 103 -8.08 0.02 -2.82
CA ARG A 103 -9.12 -1.03 -2.88
C ARG A 103 -10.28 -0.67 -3.81
N GLU A 104 -10.59 0.62 -3.94
CA GLU A 104 -11.68 1.11 -4.80
C GLU A 104 -11.26 1.23 -6.27
N ASP A 105 -10.12 1.87 -6.54
CA ASP A 105 -9.68 2.28 -7.90
C ASP A 105 -8.32 1.67 -8.32
N GLY A 106 -7.79 0.70 -7.56
CA GLY A 106 -6.44 0.19 -7.76
C GLY A 106 -5.35 1.26 -7.56
N PHE A 107 -4.15 1.03 -8.10
CA PHE A 107 -3.07 2.02 -7.99
C PHE A 107 -3.41 3.35 -8.68
N ASP A 108 -4.21 3.37 -9.75
CA ASP A 108 -4.63 4.62 -10.41
C ASP A 108 -5.42 5.56 -9.48
N GLY A 109 -6.08 5.00 -8.45
CA GLY A 109 -6.69 5.74 -7.35
C GLY A 109 -5.73 6.66 -6.57
N LEU A 110 -4.42 6.36 -6.59
CA LEU A 110 -3.39 7.13 -5.87
C LEU A 110 -2.78 8.28 -6.69
N LYS A 111 -2.95 8.26 -8.03
CA LYS A 111 -2.46 9.31 -8.94
C LYS A 111 -3.18 10.63 -8.65
N SER A 112 -2.44 11.74 -8.70
CA SER A 112 -3.00 13.09 -8.69
C SER A 112 -3.80 13.37 -9.96
N TYR A 113 -4.67 14.38 -9.92
CA TYR A 113 -5.44 14.80 -11.09
C TYR A 113 -4.52 15.15 -12.26
N GLU A 114 -3.43 15.88 -12.01
CA GLU A 114 -2.42 16.26 -13.02
C GLU A 114 -1.79 15.01 -13.68
N GLU A 115 -1.41 14.00 -12.89
CA GLU A 115 -0.87 12.72 -13.37
C GLU A 115 -1.92 11.89 -14.15
N ARG A 116 -3.20 11.95 -13.77
CA ARG A 116 -4.29 11.31 -14.53
C ARG A 116 -4.54 12.01 -15.85
N THR A 117 -4.46 13.35 -15.88
CA THR A 117 -4.70 14.16 -17.10
C THR A 117 -3.55 14.11 -18.11
N SER A 118 -2.30 13.98 -17.65
CA SER A 118 -1.15 13.80 -18.56
C SER A 118 -1.17 12.43 -19.25
N ASP A 119 -1.66 11.40 -18.56
CA ASP A 119 -1.97 10.09 -19.16
C ASP A 119 -3.16 10.20 -20.15
N MET A 120 -4.15 11.07 -19.89
CA MET A 120 -5.26 11.31 -20.83
C MET A 120 -4.82 12.01 -22.12
N ALA A 121 -3.85 12.93 -22.09
CA ALA A 121 -3.31 13.56 -23.30
C ALA A 121 -2.52 12.59 -24.20
N LYS A 122 -2.06 11.45 -23.64
CA LYS A 122 -1.41 10.35 -24.37
C LYS A 122 -2.39 9.27 -24.83
N ARG A 123 -3.70 9.41 -24.55
CA ARG A 123 -4.73 8.52 -25.11
C ARG A 123 -5.01 8.88 -26.57
N VAL A 124 -4.10 8.48 -27.46
CA VAL A 124 -4.55 7.95 -28.76
C VAL A 124 -5.53 6.83 -28.43
N LYS A 125 -6.76 6.94 -28.96
CA LYS A 125 -7.93 6.07 -28.68
C LYS A 125 -7.51 4.62 -28.41
N ARG A 126 -7.40 4.25 -27.13
CA ARG A 126 -7.44 2.85 -26.72
C ARG A 126 -8.91 2.44 -26.67
N PRO A 127 -9.28 1.27 -27.25
CA PRO A 127 -10.62 0.75 -27.06
C PRO A 127 -10.90 0.62 -25.57
N SER A 128 -12.15 0.87 -25.19
CA SER A 128 -12.67 0.74 -23.83
C SER A 128 -12.18 -0.58 -23.21
N PHE A 129 -11.35 -0.48 -22.17
CA PHE A 129 -11.13 -1.59 -21.25
C PHE A 129 -12.41 -1.68 -20.41
N GLU A 130 -13.41 -2.32 -21.00
CA GLU A 130 -14.60 -2.77 -20.32
C GLU A 130 -14.17 -3.79 -19.28
N PHE A 131 -14.45 -3.43 -18.03
CA PHE A 131 -15.01 -4.30 -16.99
C PHE A 131 -14.47 -5.73 -16.96
N GLU A 132 -13.76 -6.10 -15.88
CA GLU A 132 -13.51 -7.50 -15.53
C GLU A 132 -14.82 -8.28 -15.70
N ALA A 133 -14.93 -9.04 -16.79
CA ALA A 133 -16.06 -9.90 -17.04
C ALA A 133 -16.14 -10.83 -15.83
N GLN A 134 -17.22 -10.75 -15.07
CA GLN A 134 -17.53 -11.77 -14.08
C GLN A 134 -17.74 -13.05 -14.87
N TYR A 135 -16.68 -13.85 -14.99
CA TYR A 135 -16.74 -15.16 -15.61
C TYR A 135 -17.89 -15.93 -14.94
N THR A 136 -18.77 -16.45 -15.78
CA THR A 136 -19.80 -17.39 -15.34
C THR A 136 -19.13 -18.59 -14.66
N ARG A 137 -19.86 -19.28 -13.80
CA ARG A 137 -19.34 -20.48 -13.12
C ARG A 137 -18.79 -21.51 -14.09
N GLU A 138 -19.41 -21.62 -15.26
CA GLU A 138 -19.02 -22.53 -16.34
C GLU A 138 -17.67 -22.14 -16.95
N GLU A 139 -17.46 -20.85 -17.21
CA GLU A 139 -16.18 -20.33 -17.71
C GLU A 139 -15.05 -20.49 -16.69
N ILE A 140 -15.35 -20.34 -15.39
CA ILE A 140 -14.38 -20.60 -14.31
C ILE A 140 -13.97 -22.08 -14.28
N ASP A 141 -14.94 -22.99 -14.41
CA ASP A 141 -14.69 -24.42 -14.45
C ASP A 141 -13.92 -24.83 -15.71
N GLU A 142 -14.17 -24.18 -16.84
CA GLU A 142 -13.42 -24.37 -18.08
C GLU A 142 -11.98 -23.85 -17.97
N ILE A 143 -11.77 -22.66 -17.39
CA ILE A 143 -10.44 -22.12 -17.09
C ILE A 143 -9.66 -23.08 -16.19
N LYS A 144 -10.33 -23.70 -15.20
CA LYS A 144 -9.70 -24.67 -14.31
C LYS A 144 -9.26 -25.93 -15.06
N LYS A 145 -10.12 -26.50 -15.90
CA LYS A 145 -9.79 -27.66 -16.75
C LYS A 145 -8.64 -27.36 -17.72
N LEU A 146 -8.65 -26.17 -18.33
CA LEU A 146 -7.58 -25.74 -19.24
C LEU A 146 -6.24 -25.60 -18.51
N LYS A 147 -6.23 -25.05 -17.29
CA LYS A 147 -5.02 -24.96 -16.45
C LYS A 147 -4.46 -26.34 -16.08
N GLU A 148 -5.33 -27.27 -15.68
CA GLU A 148 -4.90 -28.65 -15.40
C GLU A 148 -4.32 -29.33 -16.66
N LYS A 149 -4.92 -29.12 -17.82
CA LYS A 149 -4.41 -29.66 -19.09
C LYS A 149 -3.03 -29.08 -19.45
N ILE A 150 -2.84 -27.77 -19.28
CA ILE A 150 -1.54 -27.12 -19.50
C ILE A 150 -0.49 -27.72 -18.57
N TYR A 151 -0.81 -27.86 -17.29
CA TYR A 151 0.09 -28.47 -16.31
C TYR A 151 0.52 -29.89 -16.71
N TRP A 152 -0.42 -30.74 -17.14
CA TRP A 152 -0.10 -32.08 -17.62
C TRP A 152 0.80 -32.10 -18.86
N ILE A 153 0.53 -31.21 -19.82
CA ILE A 153 1.36 -31.10 -21.04
C ILE A 153 2.77 -30.60 -20.70
N GLU A 154 2.90 -29.66 -19.77
CA GLU A 154 4.20 -29.17 -19.30
C GLU A 154 4.99 -30.28 -18.61
N MET A 155 4.34 -31.06 -17.74
CA MET A 155 4.94 -32.24 -17.12
C MET A 155 5.40 -33.27 -18.15
N GLU A 156 4.56 -33.60 -19.14
CA GLU A 156 4.91 -34.53 -20.21
C GLU A 156 6.10 -34.03 -21.03
N ASN A 157 6.12 -32.75 -21.39
CA ASN A 157 7.24 -32.13 -22.07
C ASN A 157 8.53 -32.23 -21.26
N ASP A 158 8.48 -32.02 -19.95
CA ASP A 158 9.65 -32.14 -19.08
C ASP A 158 10.13 -33.60 -18.95
N PHE A 159 9.22 -34.57 -18.88
CA PHE A 159 9.58 -35.98 -18.96
C PHE A 159 10.24 -36.35 -20.30
N LEU A 160 9.71 -35.85 -21.41
CA LEU A 160 10.29 -36.07 -22.74
C LEU A 160 11.69 -35.45 -22.85
N LYS A 161 11.89 -34.21 -22.38
CA LYS A 161 13.22 -33.58 -22.33
C LYS A 161 14.21 -34.41 -21.51
N LYS A 162 13.79 -34.90 -20.34
CA LYS A 162 14.65 -35.72 -19.48
C LYS A 162 15.00 -37.07 -20.12
N LYS A 163 14.06 -37.68 -20.85
CA LYS A 163 14.28 -38.91 -21.62
C LYS A 163 15.26 -38.69 -22.78
N ILE A 164 15.17 -37.55 -23.47
CA ILE A 164 16.11 -37.18 -24.53
C ILE A 164 17.52 -37.00 -23.93
N ALA A 165 17.65 -36.23 -22.85
CA ALA A 165 18.92 -36.03 -22.16
C ALA A 165 19.57 -37.35 -21.70
N LEU A 166 18.79 -38.27 -21.13
CA LEU A 166 19.29 -39.60 -20.72
C LEU A 166 19.81 -40.43 -21.91
N ARG A 167 19.13 -40.37 -23.07
CA ARG A 167 19.59 -41.05 -24.29
C ARG A 167 20.90 -40.45 -24.79
N GLU A 168 21.03 -39.13 -24.76
CA GLU A 168 22.26 -38.44 -25.15
C GLU A 168 23.42 -38.81 -24.23
N MET A 169 23.20 -38.85 -22.92
CA MET A 169 24.20 -39.28 -21.94
C MET A 169 24.66 -40.73 -22.17
N ASN A 170 23.73 -41.68 -22.33
CA ASN A 170 24.06 -43.08 -22.60
C ASN A 170 24.83 -43.25 -23.93
N ASN A 171 24.48 -42.47 -24.95
CA ASN A 171 25.21 -42.48 -26.23
C ASN A 171 26.63 -41.92 -26.09
N GLN A 172 26.85 -40.92 -25.23
CA GLN A 172 28.18 -40.41 -24.93
C GLN A 172 29.01 -41.43 -24.12
N GLU A 173 28.41 -42.10 -23.13
CA GLU A 173 29.08 -43.14 -22.35
C GLU A 173 29.48 -44.36 -23.20
N THR A 174 28.62 -44.80 -24.11
CA THR A 174 28.92 -45.93 -25.01
C THR A 174 30.02 -45.60 -26.02
N LYS A 175 30.13 -44.34 -26.46
CA LYS A 175 31.26 -43.86 -27.27
C LYS A 175 32.58 -43.87 -26.47
N LYS A 176 32.56 -43.33 -25.24
CA LYS A 176 33.74 -43.31 -24.35
C LYS A 176 34.27 -44.69 -23.96
N LYS A 177 33.42 -45.72 -23.95
CA LYS A 177 33.83 -47.12 -23.65
C LYS A 177 34.41 -47.86 -24.88
N ARG A 178 34.30 -47.27 -26.08
CA ARG A 178 34.77 -47.86 -27.34
C ARG A 178 36.08 -47.22 -27.85
N GLU A 179 36.50 -46.12 -27.23
CA GLU A 179 37.82 -45.49 -27.38
C GLU A 179 38.77 -46.04 -26.30
#